data_AF-A0A1G2RGQ9-F1
#
_entry.id   AF-A0A1G2RGQ9-F1
#
_cell.length_a   1.000
_cell.length_b   1.000
_cell.length_c   1.000
_cell.angle_alpha   90.00
_cell.angle_beta   90.00
_cell.angle_gamma   90.00
#
_symmetry.space_group_name_H-M   'P 1'
#
loop_
_entity.id
_entity.type
_entity.pdbx_description
1 polymer ?
#
loop_
_entity_poly.entity_id
_entity_poly.type
_entity_poly.pdbx_seq_one_letter_code
_entity_poly.pdbx_strand_id
1 'polypeptide(L)'
;MKQKGFTPHQIFDMNHQSRAGNKGNLASQRFGAGFTLIELLMVIAIIGIVSSIILVSLNGARTRARDGRRQLDILQITLAMELDYAEDQKYSQVAGSSAPSKIPCSNPLLCDGAGDGSYMNPVSQDPQGGPYSWIDNLNSCSAQLYCVYADLEEEGWFAGSEKGSKKLDYDPGDPLSPNSGKCPCW
;
A
#
# COMPACT_ATOMS: atom_id res chain seq x y z
N MET A 1 31.20 -3.90 -45.65
CA MET A 1 30.66 -3.51 -46.98
C MET A 1 29.20 -3.98 -47.01
N LYS A 2 28.16 -3.23 -47.36
CA LYS A 2 28.02 -2.01 -48.16
C LYS A 2 26.61 -1.48 -47.84
N GLN A 3 26.47 -0.25 -47.34
CA GLN A 3 25.17 0.42 -47.27
C GLN A 3 24.73 0.71 -48.72
N LYS A 4 23.59 0.15 -49.14
CA LYS A 4 22.86 0.54 -50.35
C LYS A 4 21.87 1.61 -49.88
N GLY A 5 21.79 2.82 -50.40
CA GLY A 5 22.10 3.31 -51.73
C GLY A 5 20.94 4.24 -52.08
N PHE A 6 21.13 5.53 -51.84
CA PHE A 6 20.18 6.59 -52.16
C PHE A 6 20.10 6.73 -53.69
N THR A 7 18.89 6.74 -54.26
CA THR A 7 18.66 7.15 -55.66
C THR A 7 17.93 8.48 -55.69
N PRO A 8 18.47 9.52 -56.34
CA PRO A 8 17.74 10.76 -56.53
C PRO A 8 16.73 10.59 -57.67
N HIS A 9 15.49 11.00 -57.46
CA HIS A 9 14.55 11.20 -58.55
C HIS A 9 14.71 12.65 -59.05
N GLN A 10 15.02 12.80 -60.33
CA GLN A 10 15.21 14.07 -61.02
C GLN A 10 14.04 14.35 -61.96
N ILE A 11 13.60 15.62 -61.95
CA ILE A 11 13.06 16.42 -63.07
C ILE A 11 11.61 16.17 -63.51
N PHE A 12 10.77 17.20 -63.30
CA PHE A 12 10.19 17.98 -64.40
C PHE A 12 10.14 19.47 -64.00
N ASP A 13 10.97 20.26 -64.68
CA ASP A 13 10.76 21.71 -64.80
C ASP A 13 9.56 21.93 -65.72
N MET A 14 8.50 22.55 -65.20
CA MET A 14 7.60 23.37 -66.01
C MET A 14 7.53 24.76 -65.41
N ASN A 15 8.36 25.60 -66.01
CA ASN A 15 8.23 27.05 -66.06
C ASN A 15 6.87 27.40 -66.70
N HIS A 16 5.94 27.95 -65.92
CA HIS A 16 4.82 28.72 -66.47
C HIS A 16 4.85 30.13 -65.88
N GLN A 17 5.09 31.07 -66.78
CA GLN A 17 5.19 32.49 -66.53
C GLN A 17 3.90 33.07 -65.95
N SER A 18 4.11 33.98 -64.99
CA SER A 18 3.51 35.30 -64.90
C SER A 18 1.99 35.44 -65.08
N ARG A 19 1.30 35.57 -63.95
CA ARG A 19 0.22 36.57 -63.80
C ARG A 19 0.34 37.27 -62.46
N ALA A 20 0.81 38.51 -62.51
CA ALA A 20 0.73 39.47 -61.42
C ALA A 20 -0.74 39.73 -61.09
N GLY A 21 -1.20 39.17 -59.98
CA GLY A 21 -2.47 39.49 -59.34
C GLY A 21 -2.19 40.24 -58.05
N ASN A 22 -2.10 41.57 -58.12
CA ASN A 22 -2.13 42.44 -56.96
C ASN A 22 -3.53 42.37 -56.32
N LYS A 23 -3.68 41.65 -55.21
CA LYS A 23 -4.83 41.80 -54.30
C LYS A 23 -4.39 41.59 -52.85
N GLY A 24 -4.05 42.71 -52.22
CA GLY A 24 -4.33 42.98 -50.82
C GLY A 24 -3.45 42.27 -49.81
N ASN A 25 -2.72 43.06 -49.03
CA ASN A 25 -2.23 42.68 -47.71
C ASN A 25 -3.40 42.18 -46.84
N LEU A 26 -3.67 40.88 -46.84
CA LEU A 26 -4.46 40.24 -45.80
C LEU A 26 -3.47 39.74 -44.76
N ALA A 27 -2.95 40.68 -43.98
CA ALA A 27 -2.38 40.37 -42.69
C ALA A 27 -3.45 39.61 -41.90
N SER A 28 -3.31 38.30 -41.82
CA SER A 28 -4.08 37.45 -40.92
C SER A 28 -3.82 37.99 -39.52
N GLN A 29 -4.76 38.80 -39.02
CA GLN A 29 -4.75 39.25 -37.65
C GLN A 29 -4.92 38.01 -36.79
N ARG A 30 -3.79 37.51 -36.26
CA ARG A 30 -3.81 36.51 -35.20
C ARG A 30 -4.45 37.21 -34.00
N PHE A 31 -5.69 36.88 -33.70
CA PHE A 31 -6.30 37.25 -32.43
C PHE A 31 -5.52 36.53 -31.34
N GLY A 32 -4.55 37.23 -30.75
CA GLY A 32 -4.00 36.86 -29.46
C GLY A 32 -5.09 37.08 -28.42
N ALA A 33 -5.96 36.09 -28.25
CA ALA A 33 -6.91 36.06 -27.14
C ALA A 33 -6.10 35.85 -25.86
N GLY A 34 -5.88 36.94 -25.11
CA GLY A 34 -5.31 36.89 -23.77
C GLY A 34 -6.38 36.44 -22.77
N PHE A 35 -5.97 35.66 -21.77
CA PHE A 35 -6.82 35.33 -20.63
C PHE A 35 -7.28 36.61 -19.92
N THR A 36 -8.56 36.70 -19.60
CA THR A 36 -9.07 37.79 -18.76
C THR A 36 -8.69 37.54 -17.29
N LEU A 37 -8.52 38.62 -16.51
CA LEU A 37 -8.26 38.52 -15.07
C LEU A 37 -9.40 37.78 -14.34
N ILE A 38 -10.63 37.94 -14.81
CA ILE A 38 -11.81 37.27 -14.23
C ILE A 38 -11.82 35.77 -14.54
N GLU A 39 -11.39 35.35 -15.73
CA GLU A 39 -11.24 33.92 -16.05
C GLU A 39 -10.23 33.25 -15.12
N LEU A 40 -9.07 33.87 -14.89
CA LEU A 40 -8.08 33.28 -13.99
C LEU A 40 -8.57 33.29 -12.53
N LEU A 41 -9.25 34.36 -12.11
CA LEU A 41 -9.75 34.51 -10.74
C LEU A 41 -10.87 33.51 -10.40
N MET A 42 -11.79 33.25 -11.34
CA MET A 42 -12.84 32.26 -11.14
C MET A 42 -12.29 30.83 -11.08
N VAL A 43 -11.25 30.52 -11.86
CA VAL A 43 -10.63 29.19 -11.87
C VAL A 43 -10.00 28.85 -10.52
N ILE A 44 -9.21 29.76 -9.95
CA ILE A 44 -8.60 29.52 -8.63
C ILE A 44 -9.68 29.44 -7.54
N ALA A 45 -10.78 30.18 -7.67
CA ALA A 45 -11.91 30.10 -6.74
C ALA A 45 -12.58 28.72 -6.79
N ILE A 46 -12.89 28.19 -7.98
CA ILE A 46 -13.51 26.88 -8.13
C ILE A 46 -12.56 25.77 -7.67
N ILE A 47 -11.28 25.82 -8.04
CA ILE A 47 -10.27 24.86 -7.59
C ILE A 47 -10.21 24.87 -6.06
N GLY A 48 -10.25 26.04 -5.41
CA GLY A 48 -10.28 26.16 -3.95
C GLY A 48 -11.48 25.46 -3.31
N ILE A 49 -12.67 25.62 -3.87
CA ILE A 49 -13.88 24.96 -3.37
C ILE A 49 -13.78 23.44 -3.54
N VAL A 50 -13.42 22.96 -4.73
CA VAL A 50 -13.35 21.52 -5.02
C VAL A 50 -12.25 20.83 -4.21
N SER A 51 -11.09 21.46 -4.07
CA SER A 51 -9.97 20.91 -3.30
C SER A 51 -10.30 20.78 -1.81
N SER A 52 -11.09 21.69 -1.24
CA SER A 52 -11.52 21.58 0.17
C SER A 52 -12.36 20.32 0.46
N ILE A 53 -13.25 19.95 -0.46
CA ILE A 53 -14.12 18.76 -0.33
C ILE A 53 -13.30 17.46 -0.45
N ILE A 54 -12.34 17.42 -1.39
CA ILE A 54 -11.48 16.25 -1.63
C ILE A 54 -10.61 15.93 -0.42
N LEU A 55 -10.12 16.95 0.30
CA LEU A 55 -9.25 16.73 1.46
C LEU A 55 -9.97 16.01 2.60
N VAL A 56 -11.25 16.31 2.84
CA VAL A 56 -12.05 15.66 3.88
C VAL A 56 -12.29 14.19 3.55
N SER A 57 -12.60 13.85 2.29
CA SER A 57 -12.84 12.46 1.89
C SER A 57 -11.57 11.60 1.86
N LEU A 58 -10.42 12.20 1.55
CA LEU A 58 -9.13 11.49 1.48
C LEU A 58 -8.67 10.95 2.83
N ASN A 59 -8.98 11.65 3.93
CA ASN A 59 -8.57 11.20 5.27
C ASN A 59 -9.23 9.86 5.63
N GLY A 60 -10.54 9.72 5.46
CA GLY A 60 -11.23 8.44 5.71
C GLY A 60 -10.76 7.32 4.79
N ALA A 61 -10.47 7.62 3.52
CA ALA A 61 -9.92 6.63 2.59
C ALA A 61 -8.53 6.11 3.03
N ARG A 62 -7.66 6.99 3.54
CA ARG A 62 -6.34 6.60 4.08
C ARG A 62 -6.45 5.74 5.32
N THR A 63 -7.36 6.09 6.23
CA THR A 63 -7.68 5.30 7.43
C THR A 63 -8.08 3.87 7.06
N ARG A 64 -9.07 3.70 6.18
CA ARG A 64 -9.51 2.37 5.69
C ARG A 64 -8.41 1.60 4.98
N ALA A 65 -7.57 2.27 4.21
CA ALA A 65 -6.44 1.63 3.54
C ALA A 65 -5.41 1.09 4.54
N ARG A 66 -5.14 1.84 5.62
CA ARG A 66 -4.26 1.37 6.71
C ARG A 66 -4.90 0.23 7.49
N ASP A 67 -6.17 0.30 7.84
CA ASP A 67 -6.88 -0.80 8.51
C ASP A 67 -6.92 -2.07 7.65
N GLY A 68 -7.17 -1.94 6.34
CA GLY A 68 -7.08 -3.06 5.41
C GLY A 68 -5.67 -3.65 5.35
N ARG A 69 -4.63 -2.81 5.44
CA ARG A 69 -3.24 -3.28 5.53
C ARG A 69 -2.97 -4.03 6.83
N ARG A 70 -3.43 -3.52 7.99
CA ARG A 70 -3.33 -4.20 9.29
C ARG A 70 -3.96 -5.60 9.26
N GLN A 71 -5.15 -5.70 8.68
CA GLN A 71 -5.85 -6.98 8.55
C GLN A 71 -5.07 -7.97 7.68
N LEU A 72 -4.57 -7.51 6.53
CA LEU A 72 -3.75 -8.35 5.64
C LEU A 72 -2.44 -8.79 6.31
N ASP A 73 -1.77 -7.89 7.03
CA ASP A 73 -0.54 -8.22 7.73
C ASP A 73 -0.78 -9.26 8.83
N ILE A 74 -1.84 -9.12 9.64
CA ILE A 74 -2.21 -10.11 10.65
C ILE A 74 -2.56 -11.47 10.03
N LEU A 75 -3.24 -11.48 8.87
CA LEU A 75 -3.51 -12.72 8.14
C LEU A 75 -2.22 -13.40 7.66
N GLN A 76 -1.24 -12.62 7.17
CA GLN A 76 0.06 -13.15 6.76
C GLN A 76 0.86 -13.67 7.96
N ILE A 77 0.82 -12.97 9.09
CA ILE A 77 1.45 -13.40 10.34
C ILE A 77 0.81 -14.72 10.80
N THR A 78 -0.52 -14.79 10.81
CA THR A 78 -1.27 -16.00 11.18
C THR A 78 -0.83 -17.18 10.32
N LEU A 79 -0.76 -17.01 8.98
CA LEU A 79 -0.29 -18.05 8.08
C LEU A 79 1.15 -18.49 8.37
N ALA A 80 2.07 -17.54 8.61
CA ALA A 80 3.45 -17.86 8.94
C ALA A 80 3.58 -18.62 10.26
N MET A 81 2.75 -18.29 11.26
CA MET A 81 2.67 -19.01 12.52
C MET A 81 2.13 -20.43 12.32
N GLU A 82 1.14 -20.64 11.45
CA GLU A 82 0.65 -21.99 11.13
C GLU A 82 1.71 -22.86 10.43
N LEU A 83 2.54 -22.26 9.58
CA LEU A 83 3.67 -22.96 8.95
C LEU A 83 4.74 -23.35 9.98
N ASP A 84 5.05 -22.45 10.90
CA ASP A 84 5.95 -22.70 12.03
C ASP A 84 5.45 -23.86 12.91
N TYR A 85 4.16 -23.86 13.25
CA TYR A 85 3.53 -24.94 14.01
C TYR A 85 3.57 -26.29 13.27
N ALA A 86 3.30 -26.28 11.96
CA ALA A 86 3.28 -27.51 11.17
C ALA A 86 4.63 -28.26 11.23
N GLU A 87 5.73 -27.53 11.38
CA GLU A 87 7.07 -28.10 11.48
C GLU A 87 7.47 -28.44 12.92
N ASP A 88 7.34 -27.49 13.83
CA ASP A 88 7.90 -27.60 15.18
C ASP A 88 6.90 -28.18 16.21
N GLN A 89 5.64 -28.38 15.82
CA GLN A 89 4.53 -28.79 16.68
C GLN A 89 4.31 -27.84 17.88
N LYS A 90 4.74 -26.59 17.71
CA LYS A 90 4.59 -25.47 18.64
C LYS A 90 4.68 -24.18 17.84
N TYR A 91 4.05 -23.13 18.34
CA TYR A 91 4.24 -21.80 17.81
C TYR A 91 5.50 -21.17 18.40
N SER A 92 6.12 -20.30 17.61
CA SER A 92 7.20 -19.44 18.06
C SER A 92 6.78 -18.63 19.27
N GLN A 93 7.64 -18.67 20.28
CA GLN A 93 7.37 -18.04 21.56
C GLN A 93 7.78 -16.57 21.50
N VAL A 94 6.86 -15.71 21.90
CA VAL A 94 7.05 -14.27 22.01
C VAL A 94 7.12 -13.94 23.50
N ALA A 95 8.27 -13.47 23.95
CA ALA A 95 8.45 -12.98 25.30
C ALA A 95 8.09 -11.49 25.35
N GLY A 96 7.14 -11.12 26.21
CA GLY A 96 6.61 -9.76 26.29
C GLY A 96 5.52 -9.45 25.26
N SER A 97 5.18 -8.16 25.11
CA SER A 97 4.03 -7.69 24.32
C SER A 97 4.38 -7.14 22.92
N SER A 98 5.62 -7.30 22.48
CA SER A 98 6.12 -6.81 21.18
C SER A 98 6.35 -7.93 20.18
N ALA A 99 6.14 -7.65 18.89
CA ALA A 99 6.36 -8.63 17.83
C ALA A 99 7.78 -9.22 17.80
N PRO A 100 7.92 -10.52 17.50
CA PRO A 100 9.22 -11.10 17.21
C PRO A 100 9.80 -10.47 15.94
N SER A 101 11.12 -10.37 15.85
CA SER A 101 11.80 -9.75 14.69
C SER A 101 11.59 -10.55 13.41
N LYS A 102 11.45 -11.88 13.55
CA LYS A 102 11.18 -12.84 12.49
C LYS A 102 10.36 -14.01 13.04
N ILE A 103 9.60 -14.67 12.17
CA ILE A 103 9.01 -15.98 12.44
C ILE A 103 9.99 -17.02 11.89
N PRO A 104 10.68 -17.77 12.77
CA PRO A 104 11.72 -18.70 12.38
C PRO A 104 11.14 -19.88 11.59
N CYS A 105 12.05 -20.65 11.00
CA CYS A 105 11.76 -21.92 10.37
C CYS A 105 12.94 -22.84 10.65
N SER A 106 12.63 -24.06 11.07
CA SER A 106 13.63 -25.03 11.53
C SER A 106 14.37 -25.70 10.37
N ASN A 107 13.77 -25.73 9.18
CA ASN A 107 14.37 -26.25 7.95
C ASN A 107 14.53 -25.13 6.90
N PRO A 108 15.72 -24.50 6.83
CA PRO A 108 15.99 -23.41 5.89
C PRO A 108 15.72 -23.74 4.42
N LEU A 109 15.76 -25.03 4.03
CA LEU A 109 15.48 -25.47 2.66
C LEU A 109 13.99 -25.39 2.29
N LEU A 110 13.09 -25.30 3.28
CA LEU A 110 11.63 -25.28 3.08
C LEU A 110 11.04 -23.86 3.01
N CYS A 111 11.63 -22.93 3.75
CA CYS A 111 11.04 -21.60 4.02
C CYS A 111 11.70 -20.45 3.28
N ASP A 112 12.92 -20.63 2.76
CA ASP A 112 13.58 -19.56 2.01
C ASP A 112 14.71 -20.11 1.12
N GLY A 113 14.57 -19.98 -0.19
CA GLY A 113 15.67 -20.22 -1.13
C GLY A 113 16.88 -19.28 -0.94
N ALA A 114 16.77 -18.25 -0.08
CA ALA A 114 17.77 -17.20 0.21
C ALA A 114 18.48 -17.33 1.57
N GLY A 115 18.23 -18.38 2.36
CA GLY A 115 19.14 -18.82 3.42
C GLY A 115 18.99 -18.20 4.82
N ASP A 116 17.97 -17.40 5.12
CA ASP A 116 17.73 -16.87 6.49
C ASP A 116 16.76 -17.74 7.33
N GLY A 117 16.22 -18.82 6.74
CA GLY A 117 15.46 -19.85 7.45
C GLY A 117 14.31 -19.27 8.27
N SER A 118 13.39 -18.55 7.63
CA SER A 118 12.28 -17.88 8.29
C SER A 118 11.02 -17.89 7.42
N TYR A 119 9.85 -18.13 8.01
CA TYR A 119 8.57 -18.01 7.30
C TYR A 119 8.17 -16.54 7.09
N MET A 120 8.69 -15.64 7.92
CA MET A 120 8.49 -14.19 7.78
C MET A 120 9.69 -13.42 8.36
N ASN A 121 10.39 -12.66 7.52
CA ASN A 121 11.45 -11.73 7.96
C ASN A 121 11.51 -10.47 7.06
N PRO A 122 11.39 -9.26 7.61
CA PRO A 122 10.95 -8.96 8.98
C PRO A 122 9.46 -9.27 9.16
N VAL A 123 9.02 -9.43 10.41
CA VAL A 123 7.57 -9.42 10.71
C VAL A 123 6.98 -8.08 10.29
N SER A 124 5.82 -8.12 9.62
CA SER A 124 5.10 -6.92 9.19
C SER A 124 4.85 -5.97 10.37
N GLN A 125 4.90 -4.67 10.08
CA GLN A 125 4.73 -3.60 11.04
C GLN A 125 3.47 -2.80 10.74
N ASP A 126 2.96 -2.10 11.75
CA ASP A 126 1.80 -1.23 11.61
C ASP A 126 2.08 -0.14 10.56
N PRO A 127 1.12 0.22 9.69
CA PRO A 127 1.29 1.29 8.70
C PRO A 127 1.62 2.66 9.27
N GLN A 128 1.34 2.90 10.55
CA GLN A 128 1.73 4.12 11.27
C GLN A 128 3.11 4.00 11.94
N GLY A 129 3.72 2.83 11.90
CA GLY A 129 5.02 2.51 12.47
C GLY A 129 4.93 1.67 13.74
N GLY A 130 5.95 0.85 13.95
CA GLY A 130 6.06 -0.02 15.13
C GLY A 130 5.51 -1.43 14.89
N PRO A 131 5.85 -2.39 15.78
CA PRO A 131 5.35 -3.75 15.69
C PRO A 131 3.88 -3.85 16.07
N TYR A 132 3.19 -4.87 15.57
CA TYR A 132 1.90 -5.28 16.11
C TYR A 132 2.03 -5.77 17.55
N SER A 133 0.92 -5.76 18.28
CA SER A 133 0.85 -6.18 19.68
C SER A 133 0.67 -7.68 19.81
N TRP A 134 1.31 -8.27 20.82
CA TRP A 134 1.24 -9.70 21.11
C TRP A 134 0.88 -9.95 22.56
N ILE A 135 0.16 -11.04 22.82
CA ILE A 135 0.05 -11.59 24.18
C ILE A 135 1.19 -12.59 24.37
N ASP A 136 1.92 -12.45 25.48
CA ASP A 136 3.01 -13.36 25.86
C ASP A 136 2.50 -14.80 25.92
N ASN A 137 3.07 -15.67 25.08
CA ASN A 137 2.74 -17.10 25.03
C ASN A 137 3.85 -18.01 25.57
N LEU A 138 4.84 -17.42 26.25
CA LEU A 138 5.88 -18.12 26.97
C LEU A 138 5.46 -18.39 28.43
N ASN A 139 4.85 -17.41 29.07
CA ASN A 139 4.51 -17.45 30.50
C ASN A 139 3.00 -17.49 30.77
N SER A 140 2.20 -16.85 29.92
CA SER A 140 0.75 -16.66 30.14
C SER A 140 -0.10 -17.63 29.31
N CYS A 141 0.49 -18.26 28.29
CA CYS A 141 -0.17 -19.23 27.43
C CYS A 141 0.74 -20.45 27.20
N SER A 142 0.19 -21.57 26.74
CA SER A 142 1.02 -22.70 26.31
C SER A 142 1.67 -22.40 24.96
N ALA A 143 2.77 -23.08 24.63
CA ALA A 143 3.44 -23.00 23.32
C ALA A 143 2.55 -23.44 22.13
N GLN A 144 1.33 -23.88 22.41
CA GLN A 144 0.32 -24.30 21.43
C GLN A 144 -0.63 -23.16 21.06
N LEU A 145 -0.47 -21.97 21.65
CA LEU A 145 -1.38 -20.84 21.48
C LEU A 145 -0.58 -19.57 21.22
N TYR A 146 -1.18 -18.64 20.50
CA TYR A 146 -0.64 -17.29 20.34
C TYR A 146 -1.77 -16.29 20.11
N CYS A 147 -1.46 -15.01 20.29
CA CYS A 147 -2.38 -13.94 20.00
C CYS A 147 -1.59 -12.73 19.49
N VAL A 148 -1.83 -12.35 18.23
CA VAL A 148 -1.36 -11.11 17.63
C VAL A 148 -2.55 -10.21 17.34
N TYR A 149 -2.44 -8.91 17.59
CA TYR A 149 -3.56 -8.00 17.40
C TYR A 149 -3.11 -6.58 17.05
N ALA A 150 -4.03 -5.83 16.46
CA ALA A 150 -3.87 -4.42 16.12
C ALA A 150 -5.13 -3.64 16.43
N ASP A 151 -4.96 -2.41 16.89
CA ASP A 151 -6.03 -1.42 17.00
C ASP A 151 -6.39 -0.94 15.59
N LEU A 152 -7.68 -0.91 15.25
CA LEU A 152 -8.16 -0.35 13.99
C LEU A 152 -8.51 1.11 14.20
N GLU A 153 -8.12 1.95 13.25
CA GLU A 153 -8.36 3.39 13.36
C GLU A 153 -9.84 3.77 13.21
N GLU A 154 -10.64 2.96 12.51
CA GLU A 154 -12.09 3.16 12.48
C GLU A 154 -12.75 2.73 13.80
N GLU A 155 -12.79 1.43 14.07
CA GLU A 155 -13.42 0.89 15.27
C GLU A 155 -12.98 -0.55 15.51
N GLY A 156 -12.70 -0.86 16.78
CA GLY A 156 -12.44 -2.21 17.26
C GLY A 156 -11.02 -2.68 16.96
N TRP A 157 -10.80 -3.96 17.17
CA TRP A 157 -9.50 -4.59 17.09
C TRP A 157 -9.52 -5.67 16.04
N PHE A 158 -8.39 -5.96 15.41
CA PHE A 158 -8.25 -7.14 14.57
C PHE A 158 -7.19 -8.05 15.16
N ALA A 159 -7.48 -9.34 15.25
CA ALA A 159 -6.60 -10.29 15.91
C ALA A 159 -6.44 -11.59 15.11
N GLY A 160 -5.28 -12.22 15.25
CA GLY A 160 -4.89 -13.49 14.66
C GLY A 160 -4.39 -14.46 15.73
N SER A 161 -4.67 -15.75 15.53
CA SER A 161 -4.44 -16.81 16.51
C SER A 161 -4.53 -18.20 15.84
N GLU A 162 -4.32 -19.30 16.58
CA GLU A 162 -4.40 -20.68 16.02
C GLU A 162 -5.81 -21.03 15.50
N LYS A 163 -6.82 -20.27 15.94
CA LYS A 163 -8.20 -20.37 15.47
C LYS A 163 -8.47 -19.55 14.20
N GLY A 164 -7.47 -18.90 13.62
CA GLY A 164 -7.59 -17.99 12.48
C GLY A 164 -7.56 -16.52 12.88
N SER A 165 -8.16 -15.64 12.07
CA SER A 165 -8.20 -14.19 12.32
C SER A 165 -9.61 -13.64 12.35
N LYS A 166 -9.87 -12.66 13.23
CA LYS A 166 -11.21 -12.10 13.46
C LYS A 166 -11.14 -10.65 13.99
N LYS A 167 -12.18 -9.86 13.70
CA LYS A 167 -12.43 -8.56 14.35
C LYS A 167 -13.02 -8.74 15.76
N LEU A 168 -12.49 -8.01 16.73
CA LEU A 168 -12.88 -8.02 18.14
C LEU A 168 -13.45 -6.66 18.55
N ASP A 169 -14.43 -6.69 19.45
CA ASP A 169 -15.07 -5.50 20.01
C ASP A 169 -14.47 -5.09 21.36
N TYR A 170 -13.35 -5.68 21.74
CA TYR A 170 -12.61 -5.42 22.98
C TYR A 170 -11.11 -5.46 22.73
N ASP A 171 -10.36 -4.77 23.58
CA ASP A 171 -8.89 -4.79 23.58
C ASP A 171 -8.37 -6.10 24.21
N PRO A 172 -7.65 -6.96 23.47
CA PRO A 172 -7.05 -8.18 24.02
C PRO A 172 -5.99 -7.91 25.12
N GLY A 173 -5.36 -6.74 25.09
CA GLY A 173 -4.34 -6.32 26.04
C GLY A 173 -4.87 -5.67 27.32
N ASP A 174 -6.13 -5.22 27.34
CA ASP A 174 -6.74 -4.60 28.52
C ASP A 174 -7.03 -5.67 29.59
N PRO A 175 -6.44 -5.59 30.81
CA PRO A 175 -6.67 -6.56 31.89
C PRO A 175 -8.14 -6.69 32.32
N LEU A 176 -8.98 -5.70 32.04
CA LEU A 176 -10.39 -5.69 32.41
C LEU A 176 -11.30 -6.29 31.33
N SER A 177 -10.77 -6.63 30.15
CA SER A 177 -11.56 -7.20 29.06
C SER A 177 -11.96 -8.66 29.34
N PRO A 178 -13.08 -9.16 28.76
CA PRO A 178 -13.62 -10.50 29.06
C PRO A 178 -12.64 -11.65 28.81
N ASN A 179 -11.66 -11.43 27.92
CA ASN A 179 -10.63 -12.39 27.51
C ASN A 179 -9.22 -11.82 27.68
N SER A 180 -9.05 -10.90 28.64
CA SER A 180 -7.79 -10.23 28.88
C SER A 180 -6.63 -11.21 29.12
N GLY A 181 -5.54 -11.03 28.37
CA GLY A 181 -4.33 -11.83 28.51
C GLY A 181 -4.49 -13.34 28.26
N LYS A 182 -5.62 -13.79 27.70
CA LYS A 182 -5.82 -15.18 27.31
C LYS A 182 -5.33 -15.38 25.88
N CYS A 183 -4.68 -16.52 25.64
CA CYS A 183 -4.55 -17.08 24.29
C CYS A 183 -5.51 -18.26 24.15
N PRO A 184 -6.17 -18.42 23.00
CA PRO A 184 -6.27 -17.45 21.90
C PRO A 184 -6.97 -16.16 22.34
N CYS A 185 -6.92 -15.10 21.51
CA CYS A 185 -7.50 -13.81 21.88
C CYS A 185 -9.03 -13.87 22.11
N TRP A 186 -9.72 -14.98 21.79
CA TRP A 186 -11.18 -15.23 21.93
C TRP A 186 -11.58 -16.71 22.15
#